data_AF-A0A7M4EQ10-F1
#
_entry.id   AF-A0A7M4EQ10-F1
#
_cell.length_a   1.000
_cell.length_b   1.000
_cell.length_c   1.000
_cell.angle_alpha   90.00
_cell.angle_beta   90.00
_cell.angle_gamma   90.00
#
_symmetry.space_group_name_H-M   'P 1'
#
loop_
_entity.id
_entity.type
_entity.pdbx_description
1 polymer ?
#
loop_
_entity_poly.entity_id
_entity_poly.type
_entity_poly.pdbx_seq_one_letter_code
_entity_poly.pdbx_strand_id
1 'polypeptide(L)' 'MFTSIILGLISTVLSLFGLKCTQVGLSNGSTKAKMAVIGGSMFILAGLCSMIAVSWYAAMVTAEFFDPLQKK' A
#
# COMPACT_ATOMS: atom_id res chain seq x y z
N MET A 1 -8.09 2.32 5.55
CA MET A 1 -7.41 3.61 5.27
C MET A 1 -6.30 3.90 6.27
N PHE A 2 -6.57 4.08 7.57
CA PHE A 2 -5.52 4.36 8.58
C PHE A 2 -4.42 3.29 8.64
N THR A 3 -4.79 2.01 8.69
CA THR A 3 -3.83 0.89 8.67
C THR A 3 -2.98 0.86 7.40
N SER A 4 -3.56 1.23 6.24
CA SER A 4 -2.83 1.33 4.97
C SER A 4 -1.80 2.46 4.97
N ILE A 5 -2.10 3.58 5.64
CA ILE A 5 -1.17 4.73 5.76
C ILE A 5 0.03 4.35 6.63
N ILE A 6 -0.21 3.72 7.79
CA ILE A 6 0.86 3.29 8.70
C ILE A 6 1.73 2.23 8.04
N LEU A 7 1.11 1.24 7.38
CA LEU A 7 1.84 0.19 6.67
C LEU A 7 2.62 0.73 5.46
N GLY A 8 2.07 1.72 4.76
CA GLY A 8 2.73 2.44 3.65
C GLY A 8 3.96 3.22 4.10
N LEU A 9 3.88 3.91 5.24
CA LEU A 9 5.03 4.58 5.85
C LEU A 9 6.14 3.60 6.21
N ILE A 10 5.81 2.50 6.90
CA ILE A 10 6.77 1.49 7.32
C ILE A 10 7.43 0.80 6.11
N SER A 11 6.67 0.49 5.07
CA SER A 11 7.18 -0.15 3.85
C SER A 11 8.03 0.78 2.98
N THR A 12 7.74 2.09 2.97
CA THR A 12 8.61 3.10 2.33
C THR A 12 9.96 3.17 3.03
N VAL A 13 9.95 3.20 4.38
CA VAL A 13 11.17 3.17 5.19
C VAL A 13 11.95 1.88 4.94
N LEU A 14 11.29 0.72 4.92
CA LEU A 14 11.93 -0.57 4.62
C LEU A 14 12.55 -0.61 3.20
N SER A 15 11.89 0.00 2.22
CA SER A 15 12.42 0.12 0.85
C SER A 15 13.68 0.99 0.81
N LEU A 16 13.74 2.07 1.60
CA LEU A 16 14.93 2.92 1.76
C LEU A 16 16.14 2.16 2.32
N PHE A 17 15.91 1.21 3.25
CA PHE A 17 16.96 0.32 3.75
C PHE A 17 17.46 -0.70 2.73
N GLY A 18 16.70 -0.98 1.67
CA GLY A 18 17.07 -1.89 0.57
C GLY A 18 17.97 -1.29 -0.51
N LEU A 19 18.14 0.03 -0.59
CA LEU A 19 18.95 0.67 -1.64
C LEU A 19 20.45 0.55 -1.36
N LYS A 20 21.26 0.23 -2.38
CA LYS A 20 22.72 0.03 -2.28
C LYS A 20 23.46 1.11 -1.45
N CYS A 21 23.04 2.37 -1.48
CA CYS A 21 23.61 3.46 -0.65
C CYS A 21 23.34 3.36 0.87
N THR A 22 22.31 2.64 1.32
CA THR A 22 22.00 2.50 2.76
C THR A 22 22.76 1.32 3.37
N GLN A 23 24.01 1.52 3.80
CA GLN A 23 24.84 0.47 4.41
C GLN A 23 24.59 0.35 5.92
N VAL A 24 23.37 -0.04 6.31
CA VAL A 24 23.06 -0.34 7.73
C VAL A 24 23.39 -1.80 7.99
N GLY A 25 24.62 -2.10 8.39
CA GLY A 25 25.05 -3.39 8.95
C GLY A 25 24.99 -4.65 8.05
N LEU A 26 24.36 -4.58 6.88
CA LEU A 26 24.25 -5.69 5.94
C LEU A 26 25.44 -5.73 4.98
N SER A 27 26.39 -6.64 5.24
CA SER A 27 27.53 -6.91 4.35
C SER A 27 27.14 -7.68 3.08
N ASN A 28 26.01 -8.42 3.11
CA ASN A 28 25.57 -9.28 2.03
C ASN A 28 24.57 -8.58 1.09
N GLY A 29 25.02 -8.25 -0.13
CA GLY A 29 24.21 -7.60 -1.16
C GLY A 29 22.93 -8.38 -1.54
N SER A 30 22.94 -9.71 -1.40
CA SER A 30 21.78 -10.57 -1.67
C SER A 30 20.64 -10.35 -0.67
N THR A 31 20.93 -10.21 0.63
CA THR A 31 19.90 -9.96 1.67
C THR A 31 19.24 -8.61 1.46
N LYS A 32 20.03 -7.63 1.01
CA LYS A 32 19.58 -6.28 0.73
C LYS A 32 18.62 -6.20 -0.46
N ALA A 33 18.91 -6.95 -1.53
CA ALA A 33 18.01 -7.10 -2.66
C ALA A 33 16.68 -7.75 -2.25
N LYS A 34 16.72 -8.80 -1.42
CA LYS A 34 15.50 -9.44 -0.90
C LYS A 34 14.66 -8.48 -0.06
N MET A 35 15.29 -7.67 0.81
CA MET A 35 14.58 -6.65 1.59
C MET A 35 13.90 -5.59 0.71
N ALA A 36 14.57 -5.11 -0.34
CA ALA A 36 13.98 -4.15 -1.27
C ALA A 36 12.75 -4.73 -1.98
N VAL A 37 12.83 -5.99 -2.44
CA VAL A 37 11.72 -6.68 -3.10
C VAL A 37 10.55 -6.91 -2.16
N ILE A 38 10.81 -7.34 -0.92
CA ILE A 38 9.77 -7.58 0.10
C ILE A 38 9.11 -6.26 0.53
N GLY A 39 9.89 -5.20 0.72
CA GLY A 39 9.38 -3.87 1.06
C GLY A 39 8.49 -3.30 -0.03
N GLY A 40 8.93 -3.38 -1.29
CA GLY A 40 8.16 -2.93 -2.44
C GLY A 40 6.88 -3.73 -2.67
N SER A 41 6.92 -5.07 -2.54
CA SER A 41 5.73 -5.90 -2.72
C SER A 41 4.67 -5.59 -1.66
N MET A 42 5.06 -5.44 -0.40
CA MET A 42 4.15 -5.05 0.68
C MET A 42 3.57 -3.64 0.49
N PHE A 43 4.34 -2.69 -0.04
CA PHE A 43 3.86 -1.35 -0.36
C PHE A 43 2.77 -1.38 -1.44
N ILE A 44 2.99 -2.13 -2.52
CA ILE A 44 2.02 -2.29 -3.62
C ILE A 44 0.71 -2.93 -3.11
N LEU A 45 0.81 -3.99 -2.31
CA LEU A 45 -0.34 -4.66 -1.70
C LEU A 45 -1.13 -3.72 -0.78
N ALA A 46 -0.44 -2.93 0.04
CA ALA A 46 -1.08 -1.96 0.93
C ALA A 46 -1.84 -0.86 0.14
N GLY A 47 -1.24 -0.37 -0.95
CA GLY A 47 -1.84 0.62 -1.84
C GLY A 47 -3.08 0.10 -2.55
N LEU A 48 -2.99 -1.10 -3.16
CA LEU A 48 -4.12 -1.77 -3.82
C LEU A 48 -5.31 -1.96 -2.90
N CYS A 49 -5.07 -2.39 -1.66
CA CYS A 49 -6.12 -2.57 -0.66
C CYS A 49 -6.87 -1.26 -0.36
N SER A 50 -6.14 -0.15 -0.22
CA SER A 50 -6.77 1.16 -0.03
C SER A 50 -7.57 1.62 -1.25
N MET A 51 -7.07 1.35 -2.45
CA MET A 51 -7.76 1.74 -3.68
C MET A 51 -9.07 0.96 -3.88
N ILE A 52 -9.08 -0.33 -3.55
CA ILE A 52 -10.28 -1.17 -3.56
C ILE A 52 -11.31 -0.64 -2.55
N ALA A 53 -10.88 -0.30 -1.34
CA ALA A 53 -11.78 0.24 -0.31
C ALA A 53 -12.46 1.55 -0.74
N VAL A 54 -11.70 2.46 -1.37
CA VAL A 54 -12.26 3.73 -1.90
C VAL A 54 -13.17 3.47 -3.09
N SER A 55 -12.80 2.56 -3.99
CA SER A 55 -13.60 2.20 -5.16
C SER A 55 -14.94 1.58 -4.75
N TRP A 56 -14.93 0.74 -3.70
CA TRP A 56 -16.14 0.16 -3.14
C TRP A 56 -17.07 1.22 -2.54
N TYR A 57 -16.50 2.16 -1.77
CA TYR A 57 -17.27 3.27 -1.21
C TYR A 57 -17.89 4.12 -2.32
N ALA A 58 -17.13 4.47 -3.35
CA ALA A 58 -17.63 5.21 -4.51
C ALA A 58 -18.74 4.44 -5.25
N ALA A 59 -18.59 3.13 -5.42
CA ALA A 59 -19.59 2.29 -6.07
C ALA A 59 -20.91 2.25 -5.28
N MET A 60 -20.85 2.10 -3.94
CA MET A 60 -22.05 2.18 -3.10
C MET A 60 -22.71 3.55 -3.19
N VAL A 61 -21.95 4.64 -3.06
CA VAL A 61 -22.50 5.99 -3.19
C VAL A 61 -23.19 6.18 -4.54
N THR A 62 -22.57 5.73 -5.62
CA THR A 62 -23.15 5.81 -6.97
C THR A 62 -24.42 4.96 -7.07
N ALA A 63 -24.42 3.75 -6.52
CA ALA A 63 -25.60 2.89 -6.48
C ALA A 63 -26.77 3.58 -5.75
N GLU A 64 -26.52 4.19 -4.58
CA GLU A 64 -27.53 4.94 -3.82
C GLU A 64 -28.10 6.13 -4.63
N PHE A 65 -27.27 6.85 -5.41
CA PHE A 65 -27.72 7.95 -6.26
C PHE A 65 -28.57 7.51 -7.46
N PHE A 66 -28.30 6.33 -8.01
CA PHE A 66 -29.03 5.77 -9.14
C PHE A 66 -30.18 4.85 -8.71
N ASP A 67 -30.35 4.59 -7.41
CA ASP A 67 -31.40 3.75 -6.90
C ASP A 67 -32.76 4.47 -7.01
N PRO A 68 -33.72 3.94 -7.80
CA PRO A 68 -35.03 4.56 -7.97
C PRO A 68 -35.86 4.57 -6.68
N LEU A 69 -35.47 3.81 -5.65
CA LEU A 69 -36.18 3.73 -4.37
C LEU A 69 -35.81 4.86 -3.39
N GLN A 70 -34.72 5.59 -3.61
CA GLN A 70 -34.38 6.79 -2.82
C GLN A 70 -34.93 8.09 -3.39
N LYS A 71 -35.41 8.09 -4.64
CA LYS A 71 -36.22 9.17 -5.19
C LYS A 71 -37.66 9.07 -4.67
N LYS A 72 -37.91 9.52 -3.46
CA LYS A 72 -39.26 9.93 -3.02
C LYS A 72 -39.22 11.30 -2.38
#